data_AF-A0A7L3L5V7-F1
#
_entry.id   AF-A0A7L3L5V7-F1
#
_cell.length_a   1.000
_cell.length_b   1.000
_cell.length_c   1.000
_cell.angle_alpha   90.00
_cell.angle_beta   90.00
_cell.angle_gamma   90.00
#
_symmetry.space_group_name_H-M   'P 1'
#
loop_
_entity.id
_entity.type
_entity.pdbx_description
1 polymer ?
#
loop_
_entity_poly.entity_id
_entity_poly.type
_entity_poly.pdbx_seq_one_letter_code
_entity_poly.pdbx_strand_id
1 'polypeptide(L)'
;LFQVLKDGGKYFLDTPNEDCGNWMMFVRLARNQEEQTLVAYQHCGEVYFTTVKPIEPHTELKVWYAADYAKFMEASAVFIKEESDVCPLPPVTKEPVGPWICSSCKSTFATFALLESHQCIHKDRV
;
A
#
# COMPACT_ATOMS: atom_id res chain seq x y z
N LEU A 1 -9.87 -14.68 0.69
CA LEU A 1 -9.06 -15.90 0.69
C LEU A 1 -7.77 -15.60 -0.07
N PHE A 2 -6.61 -15.66 0.59
CA PHE A 2 -5.32 -15.38 -0.04
C PHE A 2 -4.54 -16.68 -0.24
N GLN A 3 -3.61 -16.73 -1.20
CA GLN A 3 -2.74 -17.88 -1.43
C GLN A 3 -1.28 -17.43 -1.54
N VAL A 4 -0.35 -18.25 -1.07
CA VAL A 4 1.09 -17.98 -1.22
C VAL A 4 1.77 -19.13 -1.95
N LEU A 5 2.70 -18.78 -2.85
CA LEU A 5 3.65 -19.73 -3.41
C LEU A 5 4.92 -19.77 -2.55
N LYS A 6 5.17 -20.87 -1.86
CA LYS A 6 6.36 -21.05 -1.01
C LYS A 6 6.98 -22.41 -1.31
N ASP A 7 8.30 -22.49 -1.47
CA ASP A 7 9.01 -23.76 -1.71
C ASP A 7 8.45 -24.60 -2.88
N GLY A 8 7.89 -23.94 -3.90
CA GLY A 8 7.24 -24.59 -5.05
C GLY A 8 5.81 -25.10 -4.82
N GLY A 9 5.27 -24.97 -3.59
CA GLY A 9 3.90 -25.31 -3.24
C GLY A 9 2.98 -24.09 -3.13
N LYS A 10 1.69 -24.26 -3.46
CA LYS A 10 0.64 -23.27 -3.20
C LYS A 10 0.00 -23.56 -1.84
N TYR A 11 -0.09 -22.54 -0.98
CA TYR A 11 -0.71 -22.64 0.35
C TYR A 11 -1.84 -21.64 0.48
N PHE A 12 -2.97 -22.07 1.02
CA PHE A 12 -4.08 -21.18 1.35
C PHE A 12 -3.84 -20.52 2.70
N LEU A 13 -3.97 -19.20 2.73
CA LEU A 13 -4.06 -18.44 3.96
C LEU A 13 -5.54 -18.36 4.33
N ASP A 14 -6.01 -19.40 5.00
CA ASP A 14 -7.35 -19.45 5.57
C ASP A 14 -7.20 -19.59 7.09
N THR A 15 -7.38 -18.49 7.80
CA THR A 15 -7.42 -18.47 9.26
C THR A 15 -8.85 -18.15 9.69
N PRO A 16 -9.76 -19.14 9.70
CA PRO A 16 -11.11 -18.95 10.23
C PRO A 16 -11.11 -18.75 11.75
N ASN A 17 -10.00 -19.08 12.43
CA ASN A 17 -9.83 -18.86 13.86
C ASN A 17 -9.25 -17.45 14.12
N GLU A 18 -10.02 -16.60 14.78
CA GLU A 18 -9.58 -15.27 15.21
C GLU A 18 -8.38 -15.33 16.17
N ASP A 19 -8.22 -16.42 16.93
CA ASP A 19 -7.09 -16.60 17.85
C ASP A 19 -5.76 -16.93 17.14
N CYS A 20 -5.81 -17.29 15.85
CA CYS A 20 -4.63 -17.64 15.05
C CYS A 20 -4.36 -16.64 13.92
N GLY A 21 -5.28 -15.70 13.68
CA GLY A 21 -5.19 -14.68 12.64
C GLY A 21 -4.66 -13.35 13.16
N ASN A 22 -4.35 -12.45 12.23
CA ASN A 22 -4.06 -11.05 12.54
C ASN A 22 -5.19 -10.16 12.01
N TRP A 23 -5.09 -8.85 12.24
CA TRP A 23 -6.09 -7.87 11.80
C TRP A 23 -6.41 -7.89 10.29
N MET A 24 -5.49 -8.39 9.45
CA MET A 24 -5.66 -8.45 8.01
C MET A 24 -6.75 -9.45 7.59
N MET A 25 -7.12 -10.41 8.46
CA MET A 25 -8.22 -11.34 8.19
C MET A 25 -9.58 -10.64 8.10
N PHE A 26 -9.73 -9.47 8.72
CA PHE A 26 -10.96 -8.68 8.70
C PHE A 26 -11.05 -7.73 7.51
N VAL A 27 -9.96 -7.53 6.76
CA VAL A 27 -9.94 -6.65 5.59
C VAL A 27 -10.71 -7.31 4.45
N ARG A 28 -11.75 -6.63 3.98
CA ARG A 28 -12.63 -7.16 2.92
C ARG A 28 -12.04 -6.91 1.54
N LEU A 29 -12.40 -7.77 0.59
CA LEU A 29 -12.09 -7.53 -0.81
C LEU A 29 -12.85 -6.29 -1.32
N ALA A 30 -12.17 -5.47 -2.11
CA ALA A 30 -12.79 -4.40 -2.87
C ALA A 30 -13.66 -5.00 -4.00
N ARG A 31 -14.78 -4.36 -4.31
CA ARG A 31 -15.69 -4.73 -5.41
C ARG A 31 -15.46 -3.90 -6.67
N ASN A 32 -14.88 -2.72 -6.51
CA ASN A 32 -14.54 -1.79 -7.58
C ASN A 32 -13.29 -0.99 -7.19
N GLN A 33 -12.73 -0.25 -8.16
CA GLN A 33 -11.51 0.53 -7.98
C GLN A 33 -11.73 1.77 -7.08
N GLU A 34 -12.94 2.33 -7.09
CA GLU A 34 -13.29 3.51 -6.29
C GLU A 34 -13.17 3.22 -4.79
N GLU A 35 -13.65 2.06 -4.35
CA GLU A 35 -13.57 1.65 -2.94
C GLU A 35 -12.22 1.04 -2.55
N GLN A 36 -11.38 0.63 -3.52
CA GLN A 36 -10.08 0.03 -3.24
C GLN A 36 -9.15 1.04 -2.53
N THR A 37 -8.68 0.67 -1.34
CA THR A 37 -7.69 1.44 -0.56
C THR A 37 -6.36 0.71 -0.42
N LEU A 38 -6.37 -0.61 -0.57
CA LEU A 38 -5.19 -1.47 -0.43
C LEU A 38 -4.98 -2.35 -1.67
N VAL A 39 -3.73 -2.73 -1.89
CA VAL A 39 -3.34 -3.77 -2.85
C VAL A 39 -2.59 -4.88 -2.12
N ALA A 40 -2.93 -6.14 -2.42
CA ALA A 40 -2.28 -7.33 -1.91
C ALA A 40 -1.28 -7.88 -2.93
N TYR A 41 -0.07 -8.17 -2.46
CA TYR A 41 0.97 -8.83 -3.25
C TYR A 41 1.73 -9.83 -2.39
N GLN A 42 2.40 -10.76 -3.06
CA GLN A 42 3.26 -11.73 -2.41
C GLN A 42 4.72 -11.27 -2.46
N HIS A 43 5.42 -11.39 -1.34
CA HIS A 43 6.86 -11.17 -1.27
C HIS A 43 7.49 -12.19 -0.32
N CYS A 44 8.60 -12.82 -0.73
CA CYS A 44 9.35 -13.78 0.10
C CYS A 44 8.51 -14.89 0.77
N GLY A 45 7.48 -15.39 0.08
CA GLY A 45 6.62 -16.47 0.63
C GLY A 45 5.47 -15.99 1.53
N GLU A 46 5.27 -14.67 1.67
CA GLU A 46 4.24 -14.08 2.54
C GLU A 46 3.40 -13.03 1.78
N VAL A 47 2.22 -12.69 2.31
CA VAL A 47 1.31 -11.68 1.72
C VAL A 47 1.41 -10.36 2.46
N TYR A 48 1.58 -9.29 1.69
CA TYR A 48 1.67 -7.93 2.19
C TYR A 48 0.59 -7.07 1.57
N PHE A 49 0.07 -6.12 2.34
CA PHE A 49 -0.83 -5.08 1.86
C PHE A 49 -0.12 -3.74 1.84
N THR A 50 -0.25 -3.00 0.74
CA THR A 50 0.19 -1.62 0.62
C THR A 50 -0.98 -0.73 0.27
N THR A 51 -0.93 0.52 0.70
CA THR A 51 -1.93 1.52 0.35
C THR A 51 -1.73 1.96 -1.10
N VAL A 52 -2.83 2.09 -1.85
CA VAL A 52 -2.78 2.65 -3.23
C VAL A 52 -3.08 4.14 -3.25
N LYS A 53 -3.64 4.68 -2.16
CA LYS A 53 -4.00 6.07 -1.98
C LYS A 53 -3.97 6.45 -0.48
N PRO A 54 -3.87 7.75 -0.14
CA PRO A 54 -4.09 8.21 1.23
C PRO A 54 -5.44 7.73 1.77
N ILE A 55 -5.48 7.32 3.03
CA ILE A 55 -6.69 6.78 3.68
C ILE A 55 -7.12 7.76 4.76
N GLU A 56 -8.22 8.47 4.50
CA GLU A 56 -8.81 9.39 5.46
C GLU A 56 -9.35 8.62 6.69
N PRO A 57 -9.35 9.23 7.88
CA PRO A 57 -9.96 8.63 9.07
C PRO A 57 -11.40 8.18 8.80
N HIS A 58 -11.79 7.05 9.38
CA HIS A 58 -13.11 6.42 9.21
C HIS A 58 -13.38 5.81 7.81
N THR A 59 -12.36 5.69 6.96
CA THR A 59 -12.48 4.95 5.68
C THR A 59 -12.28 3.45 5.90
N GLU A 60 -13.15 2.62 5.30
CA GLU A 60 -13.00 1.16 5.35
C GLU A 60 -11.77 0.70 4.54
N LEU A 61 -10.99 -0.22 5.11
CA LEU A 61 -9.90 -0.88 4.37
C LEU A 61 -10.48 -1.94 3.42
N LYS A 62 -10.24 -1.76 2.13
CA LYS A 62 -10.67 -2.66 1.06
C LYS A 62 -9.49 -3.01 0.18
N VAL A 63 -9.25 -4.30 0.01
CA VAL A 63 -8.07 -4.81 -0.69
C VAL A 63 -8.43 -5.49 -2.00
N TRP A 64 -7.61 -5.30 -3.02
CA TRP A 64 -7.64 -6.11 -4.23
C TRP A 64 -6.24 -6.64 -4.56
N TYR A 65 -6.16 -7.60 -5.46
CA TYR A 65 -4.88 -8.20 -5.84
C TYR A 65 -4.08 -7.27 -6.77
N ALA A 66 -2.77 -7.19 -6.55
CA ALA A 66 -1.85 -6.61 -7.54
C ALA A 66 -1.93 -7.39 -8.85
N ALA A 67 -1.66 -6.76 -9.99
CA ALA A 67 -1.86 -7.38 -11.31
C ALA A 67 -1.20 -8.78 -11.44
N ASP A 68 0.05 -8.93 -11.00
CA ASP A 68 0.75 -10.22 -11.07
C ASP A 68 0.24 -11.23 -10.04
N TYR A 69 -0.21 -10.75 -8.89
CA TYR A 69 -0.83 -11.60 -7.87
C TYR A 69 -2.24 -12.05 -8.28
N ALA A 70 -3.00 -11.22 -9.00
CA ALA A 70 -4.32 -11.56 -9.54
C ALA A 70 -4.20 -12.69 -10.58
N LYS A 71 -3.19 -12.62 -11.46
CA LYS A 71 -2.87 -13.68 -12.42
C LYS A 71 -2.55 -14.99 -11.70
N PHE A 72 -1.73 -14.93 -10.64
CA PHE A 72 -1.40 -16.09 -9.82
C PHE A 72 -2.63 -16.70 -9.12
N MET A 73 -3.54 -15.85 -8.64
CA MET A 73 -4.78 -16.26 -7.97
C MET A 73 -5.85 -16.78 -8.94
N GLU A 74 -5.60 -16.78 -10.26
CA GLU A 74 -6.59 -17.08 -11.31
C GLU A 74 -7.89 -16.28 -11.13
N ALA A 75 -7.80 -15.13 -10.46
CA ALA A 75 -8.91 -14.24 -10.26
C ALA A 75 -9.12 -13.46 -11.55
N SER A 76 -10.36 -13.39 -12.04
CA SER A 76 -10.71 -12.43 -13.08
C SER A 76 -10.19 -11.08 -12.62
N ALA A 77 -9.32 -10.47 -13.42
CA ALA A 77 -9.01 -9.06 -13.25
C ALA A 77 -10.36 -8.36 -13.16
N VAL A 78 -10.65 -7.68 -12.04
CA VAL A 78 -11.64 -6.60 -12.10
C VAL A 78 -11.16 -5.79 -13.28
N PHE A 79 -11.99 -5.66 -14.31
CA PHE A 79 -11.66 -4.90 -15.50
C PHE A 79 -11.33 -3.49 -15.02
N ILE A 80 -10.04 -3.26 -14.80
CA ILE A 80 -9.45 -1.95 -14.76
C ILE A 80 -9.74 -1.49 -16.18
N LYS A 81 -10.76 -0.65 -16.36
CA LYS A 81 -10.71 0.23 -17.52
C LYS A 81 -9.35 0.86 -17.39
N GLU A 82 -8.46 0.54 -18.33
CA GLU A 82 -7.39 1.47 -18.64
C GLU A 82 -8.14 2.77 -18.88
N GLU A 83 -8.10 3.64 -17.87
CA GLU A 83 -8.52 5.00 -18.06
C GLU A 83 -7.49 5.56 -19.02
N SER A 84 -7.88 5.53 -20.29
CA SER A 84 -7.24 6.12 -21.45
C SER A 84 -7.41 7.64 -21.39
N ASP A 85 -7.27 8.20 -20.20
CA ASP A 85 -6.94 9.58 -19.94
C ASP A 85 -5.52 9.61 -19.38
N VAL A 86 -4.61 9.01 -20.16
CA VAL A 86 -3.23 9.49 -20.20
C VAL A 86 -3.33 10.94 -20.67
N CYS A 87 -3.49 11.87 -19.73
CA CYS A 87 -2.82 13.15 -19.89
C CYS A 87 -1.35 12.78 -20.18
N PRO A 88 -0.77 13.14 -21.34
CA PRO A 88 0.64 12.90 -21.57
C PRO A 88 1.37 13.48 -20.37
N LEU A 89 2.05 12.64 -19.59
CA LEU A 89 2.96 13.11 -18.58
C LEU A 89 3.84 14.15 -19.29
N PRO A 90 3.86 15.43 -18.84
CA PRO A 90 4.87 16.34 -19.34
C PRO A 90 6.22 15.66 -19.10
N PRO A 91 7.17 15.80 -20.05
CA PRO A 91 8.45 15.10 -19.98
C PRO A 91 9.04 15.29 -18.59
N VAL A 92 9.52 14.19 -18.00
CA VAL A 92 10.15 14.11 -16.68
C VAL A 92 10.98 15.36 -16.43
N THR A 93 10.34 16.35 -15.83
CA THR A 93 10.94 17.57 -15.35
C THR A 93 10.85 17.42 -13.85
N LYS A 94 12.01 17.56 -13.24
CA LYS A 94 12.24 17.41 -11.81
C LYS A 94 11.43 18.48 -11.08
N GLU A 95 10.13 18.26 -10.91
CA GLU A 95 9.32 19.17 -10.10
C GLU A 95 9.68 18.97 -8.63
N PRO A 96 9.84 20.07 -7.89
CA PRO A 96 10.43 20.05 -6.58
C PRO A 96 9.47 19.33 -5.63
N VAL A 97 9.97 18.26 -5.03
CA VAL A 97 9.32 17.64 -3.89
C VAL A 97 8.95 18.75 -2.91
N GLY A 98 7.66 18.85 -2.59
CA GLY A 98 7.14 19.90 -1.72
C GLY A 98 7.95 20.01 -0.41
N PRO A 99 7.96 21.19 0.22
CA PRO A 99 8.79 21.45 1.39
C PRO A 99 8.56 20.40 2.49
N TRP A 100 9.63 19.73 2.92
CA TRP A 100 9.59 18.75 3.99
C TRP A 100 9.48 19.49 5.33
N ILE A 101 8.35 19.40 6.04
CA ILE A 101 8.12 20.21 7.24
C ILE A 101 8.26 19.34 8.50
N CYS A 102 9.04 19.80 9.48
CA CYS A 102 9.13 19.15 10.78
C CYS A 102 7.83 19.34 11.57
N SER A 103 7.26 18.25 12.07
CA SER A 103 6.04 18.27 12.88
C SER A 103 6.20 19.02 14.20
N SER A 104 7.40 18.96 14.82
CA SER A 104 7.72 19.54 16.14
C SER A 104 8.03 21.03 16.12
N CYS A 105 8.72 21.54 15.10
CA CYS A 105 9.18 22.94 15.06
C CYS A 105 8.72 23.72 13.81
N LYS A 106 7.98 23.07 12.90
CA LYS A 106 7.49 23.65 11.62
C LYS A 106 8.57 24.16 10.68
N SER A 107 9.84 23.80 10.90
CA SER A 107 10.94 24.12 9.99
C SER A 107 10.81 23.36 8.68
N THR A 108 11.19 24.03 7.60
CA THR A 108 11.08 23.53 6.22
C THR A 108 12.43 23.07 5.70
N PHE A 109 12.48 21.90 5.09
CA PHE A 109 13.70 21.28 4.55
C PHE A 109 13.54 20.99 3.05
N ALA A 110 14.65 21.12 2.32
CA ALA A 110 14.68 20.89 0.88
C ALA A 110 14.66 19.40 0.48
N THR A 111 15.00 18.50 1.43
CA THR A 111 15.02 17.05 1.21
C THR A 111 14.56 16.30 2.45
N PHE A 112 14.06 15.08 2.28
CA PHE A 112 13.66 14.19 3.37
C PHE A 112 14.82 13.85 4.31
N ALA A 113 16.01 13.60 3.76
CA ALA A 113 17.21 13.27 4.55
C ALA A 113 17.58 14.38 5.55
N LEU A 114 17.40 15.66 5.16
CA LEU A 114 17.61 16.78 6.06
C LEU A 114 16.56 16.82 7.19
N LEU A 115 15.29 16.53 6.87
CA LEU A 115 14.24 16.40 7.87
C LEU A 115 14.52 15.24 8.86
N GLU A 116 14.93 14.06 8.38
CA GLU A 116 15.29 12.93 9.24
C GLU A 116 16.44 13.28 10.20
N SER A 117 17.51 13.90 9.68
CA SER A 117 18.64 14.34 10.52
C SER A 117 18.22 15.37 11.59
N HIS A 118 17.29 16.26 11.24
CA HIS A 118 16.74 17.25 12.17
C HIS A 118 15.84 16.62 13.25
N GLN A 119 15.06 15.59 12.91
CA GLN A 119 14.21 14.89 13.88
C GLN A 119 15.03 14.22 15.00
N CYS A 120 16.27 13.82 14.74
CA CYS A 120 17.18 13.31 15.77
C CYS A 120 17.43 14.33 16.90
N ILE A 121 17.44 15.63 16.60
CA ILE A 121 17.65 16.70 17.59
C ILE A 121 16.48 16.80 18.57
N HIS A 122 15.26 16.46 18.14
CA HIS A 122 14.07 16.45 19.00
C HIS A 122 13.90 15.16 19.79
N LYS A 123 14.58 14.07 19.38
CA LYS A 123 14.52 12.77 20.07
C LYS A 123 15.26 12.79 21.42
N ASP A 124 16.15 13.74 21.65
CA ASP A 124 16.93 13.90 22.89
C ASP A 124 16.24 14.76 23.98
N ARG A 125 14.93 15.04 23.86
CA ARG A 125 14.15 15.79 24.87
C ARG A 125 12.97 15.00 25.48
N VAL A 126 13.15 13.68 25.64
CA VAL A 126 12.26 12.82 26.44
C VAL A 126 13.04 12.25 27.62
#